data_AF-A0A1Q5TED2-F1
#
_entry.id   AF-A0A1Q5TED2-F1
#
_cell.length_a   1.000
_cell.length_b   1.000
_cell.length_c   1.000
_cell.angle_alpha   90.00
_cell.angle_beta   90.00
_cell.angle_gamma   90.00
#
_symmetry.space_group_name_H-M   'P 1'
#
loop_
_entity.id
_entity.type
_entity.pdbx_description
1 polymer ?
#
loop_
_entity_poly.entity_id
_entity_poly.type
_entity_poly.pdbx_seq_one_letter_code
_entity_poly.pdbx_strand_id
1 'polypeptide(L)'
;MALYLTRSRWIHLLPVPDYLYHRLPSSFTADLETGLSSSQFDITANVADGDTRAGLDQTAKREIQKIMKARKVNFDEARRIYTEQRFARNNIGPDGRPRDPKFVSFS
;
A
#
# COMPACT_ATOMS: atom_id res chain seq x y z
N MET A 1 29.21 25.43 -29.99
CA MET A 1 28.38 24.33 -29.43
C MET A 1 28.95 23.95 -28.07
N ALA A 2 28.51 24.62 -26.99
CA ALA A 2 28.96 24.28 -25.63
C ALA A 2 27.89 24.71 -24.61
N LEU A 3 26.88 23.87 -24.41
CA LEU A 3 25.86 24.11 -23.39
C LEU A 3 25.47 22.77 -22.71
N TYR A 4 26.43 22.08 -22.09
CA TYR A 4 26.15 20.81 -21.40
C TYR A 4 26.91 20.60 -20.07
N LEU A 5 27.38 21.67 -19.42
CA LEU A 5 28.09 21.56 -18.13
C LEU A 5 27.57 22.58 -17.11
N THR A 6 26.29 22.49 -16.74
CA THR A 6 25.78 23.31 -15.62
C THR A 6 24.92 22.53 -14.64
N ARG A 7 24.23 21.47 -15.05
CA ARG A 7 23.24 20.78 -14.20
C ARG A 7 23.75 20.39 -12.80
N SER A 8 24.96 19.86 -12.67
CA SER A 8 25.54 19.44 -11.38
C SER A 8 25.90 20.61 -10.44
N ARG A 9 26.17 21.81 -10.98
CA ARG A 9 26.59 22.97 -10.18
C ARG A 9 25.41 23.69 -9.51
N TRP A 10 24.21 23.59 -10.08
CA TRP A 10 23.02 24.30 -9.59
C TRP A 10 22.09 23.45 -8.71
N ILE A 11 22.22 22.11 -8.73
CA ILE A 11 21.36 21.21 -7.93
C ILE A 11 21.43 21.54 -6.43
N HIS A 12 22.59 21.91 -5.91
CA HIS A 12 22.77 22.27 -4.49
C HIS A 12 22.18 23.64 -4.11
N LEU A 13 21.88 24.49 -5.09
CA LEU A 13 21.31 25.83 -4.88
C LEU A 13 19.78 25.82 -5.02
N LEU A 14 19.20 24.72 -5.49
CA LEU A 14 17.76 24.54 -5.50
C LEU A 14 17.32 24.13 -4.09
N PRO A 15 16.32 24.81 -3.49
CA PRO A 15 15.68 24.32 -2.28
C PRO A 15 14.89 23.06 -2.65
N VAL A 16 15.56 21.91 -2.57
CA VAL A 16 14.90 20.61 -2.66
C VAL A 16 14.32 20.33 -1.29
N PRO A 17 13.01 20.04 -1.15
CA PRO A 17 12.49 19.60 0.12
C PRO A 17 13.27 18.36 0.57
N ASP A 18 13.78 18.37 1.81
CA ASP A 18 14.50 17.23 2.41
C ASP A 18 13.63 15.95 2.45
N TYR A 19 12.33 16.08 2.16
CA TYR A 19 11.33 15.02 2.27
C TYR A 19 10.30 15.14 1.14
N LEU A 20 10.59 14.54 -0.02
CA LEU A 20 9.56 14.21 -1.02
C LEU A 20 8.75 12.96 -0.62
N TYR A 21 9.29 12.12 0.27
CA TYR A 21 8.66 10.88 0.72
C TYR A 21 8.91 10.67 2.21
N HIS A 22 7.84 10.71 3.01
CA HIS A 22 7.90 10.30 4.41
C HIS A 22 7.71 8.78 4.50
N ARG A 23 8.53 8.10 5.31
CA ARG A 23 8.30 6.68 5.62
C ARG A 23 6.95 6.59 6.32
N LEU A 24 6.02 5.81 5.77
CA LEU A 24 4.75 5.53 6.45
C LEU A 24 5.06 4.94 7.83
N PRO A 25 4.48 5.51 8.91
CA PRO A 25 4.66 4.94 10.23
C PRO A 25 4.10 3.51 10.26
N SER A 26 4.69 2.65 11.11
CA SER A 26 4.32 1.23 11.22
C SER A 26 3.43 0.95 12.42
N SER A 27 2.65 1.93 12.88
CA SER A 27 1.73 1.77 14.00
C SER A 27 0.28 1.74 13.53
N PHE A 28 -0.58 1.10 14.30
CA PHE A 28 -2.03 1.11 14.05
C PHE A 28 -2.62 2.52 14.05
N THR A 29 -2.09 3.43 14.88
CA THR A 29 -2.55 4.83 14.92
C THR A 29 -2.37 5.52 13.58
N ALA A 30 -1.20 5.38 12.95
CA ALA A 30 -0.96 5.97 11.64
C ALA A 30 -1.76 5.29 10.53
N ASP A 31 -1.99 3.99 10.64
CA ASP A 31 -2.86 3.27 9.70
C ASP A 31 -4.29 3.82 9.76
N LEU A 32 -4.79 4.10 10.96
CA LEU A 32 -6.11 4.71 11.17
C LEU A 32 -6.17 6.13 10.59
N GLU A 33 -5.16 6.97 10.89
CA GLU A 33 -5.07 8.35 10.38
C GLU A 33 -4.96 8.41 8.84
N THR A 34 -4.34 7.41 8.22
CA THR A 34 -4.22 7.32 6.76
C THR A 34 -5.41 6.65 6.07
N GLY A 35 -6.48 6.34 6.82
CA GLY A 35 -7.72 5.78 6.29
C GLY A 35 -7.62 4.30 5.92
N LEU A 36 -6.70 3.55 6.54
CA LEU A 36 -6.55 2.10 6.37
C LEU A 36 -7.42 1.31 7.35
N SER A 37 -8.65 1.77 7.57
CA SER A 37 -9.66 1.13 8.40
C SER A 37 -11.04 1.28 7.79
N SER A 38 -11.92 0.31 8.05
CA SER A 38 -13.31 0.28 7.59
C SER A 38 -14.18 -0.51 8.58
N SER A 39 -15.50 -0.54 8.37
CA SER A 39 -16.41 -1.36 9.19
C SER A 39 -16.11 -2.86 9.11
N GLN A 40 -15.56 -3.34 7.99
CA GLN A 40 -15.14 -4.74 7.81
C GLN A 40 -13.68 -4.98 8.19
N PHE A 41 -12.97 -3.93 8.60
CA PHE A 41 -11.57 -3.96 8.98
C PHE A 41 -11.28 -2.87 10.01
N ASP A 42 -11.82 -3.07 11.20
CA ASP A 42 -11.68 -2.14 12.31
C ASP A 42 -10.36 -2.41 13.05
N ILE A 43 -9.52 -1.38 13.16
CA ILE A 43 -8.25 -1.42 13.91
C ILE A 43 -8.26 -0.45 15.11
N THR A 44 -9.40 0.17 15.41
CA THR A 44 -9.53 1.13 16.51
C THR A 44 -9.26 0.49 17.87
N ALA A 45 -9.68 -0.77 18.07
CA ALA A 45 -9.36 -1.55 19.26
C ALA A 45 -7.85 -1.73 19.45
N ASN A 46 -7.10 -2.01 18.36
CA ASN A 46 -5.64 -2.12 18.44
C ASN A 46 -4.98 -0.81 18.89
N VAL A 47 -5.51 0.33 18.43
CA VAL A 47 -5.04 1.65 18.87
C VAL A 47 -5.37 1.88 20.35
N ALA A 48 -6.60 1.56 20.77
CA ALA A 48 -7.06 1.74 22.14
C ALA A 48 -6.27 0.88 23.15
N ASP A 49 -5.95 -0.35 22.77
CA ASP A 49 -5.22 -1.30 23.60
C ASP A 49 -3.70 -1.04 23.62
N GLY A 50 -3.21 -0.04 22.87
CA GLY A 50 -1.79 0.25 22.75
C GLY A 50 -0.99 -0.88 22.12
N ASP A 51 -1.58 -1.58 21.15
CA ASP A 51 -0.98 -2.74 20.49
C ASP A 51 0.36 -2.37 19.84
N THR A 52 1.42 -3.08 20.24
CA THR A 52 2.81 -2.81 19.84
C THR A 52 3.23 -3.54 18.56
N ARG A 53 2.35 -4.35 17.96
CA ARG A 53 2.64 -5.00 16.68
C ARG A 53 2.82 -3.95 15.57
N ALA A 54 3.58 -4.32 14.55
CA ALA A 54 3.94 -3.44 13.42
C ALA A 54 2.77 -3.03 12.49
N GLY A 55 1.52 -3.34 12.87
CA GLY A 55 0.34 -3.08 12.06
C GLY A 55 0.30 -3.88 10.76
N LEU A 56 -0.22 -3.27 9.69
CA LEU A 56 -0.30 -3.92 8.37
C LEU A 56 1.06 -3.98 7.66
N ASP A 57 1.19 -4.86 6.67
CA ASP A 57 2.39 -4.95 5.85
C ASP A 57 2.65 -3.63 5.08
N GLN A 58 3.87 -3.09 5.19
CA GLN A 58 4.25 -1.81 4.62
C GLN A 58 4.16 -1.76 3.10
N THR A 59 4.44 -2.87 2.43
CA THR A 59 4.35 -2.95 0.97
C THR A 59 2.89 -2.93 0.52
N ALA A 60 2.05 -3.71 1.19
CA ALA A 60 0.61 -3.73 0.94
C ALA A 60 -0.03 -2.35 1.18
N LYS A 61 0.30 -1.65 2.28
CA LYS A 61 -0.21 -0.30 2.57
C LYS A 61 0.02 0.66 1.41
N ARG A 62 1.25 0.72 0.90
CA ARG A 62 1.64 1.63 -0.19
C ARG A 62 0.85 1.36 -1.46
N GLU A 63 0.72 0.09 -1.83
CA GLU A 63 -0.02 -0.30 -3.04
C GLU A 63 -1.53 -0.04 -2.88
N ILE A 64 -2.11 -0.33 -1.72
CA ILE A 64 -3.52 -0.03 -1.44
C ILE A 64 -3.78 1.48 -1.54
N GLN A 65 -2.95 2.32 -0.89
CA GLN A 65 -3.08 3.78 -0.98
C GLN A 65 -2.93 4.28 -2.42
N LYS A 66 -2.02 3.69 -3.20
CA LYS A 66 -1.86 4.00 -4.63
C LYS A 66 -3.12 3.65 -5.42
N ILE A 67 -3.74 2.49 -5.17
CA ILE A 67 -5.00 2.07 -5.81
C ILE A 67 -6.14 3.02 -5.43
N MET A 68 -6.28 3.38 -4.15
CA MET A 68 -7.27 4.36 -3.67
C MET A 68 -7.14 5.68 -4.44
N LYS A 69 -5.92 6.22 -4.53
CA LYS A 69 -5.66 7.50 -5.21
C LYS A 69 -5.90 7.45 -6.72
N ALA A 70 -5.50 6.35 -7.37
CA ALA A 70 -5.60 6.19 -8.81
C ALA A 70 -7.02 5.88 -9.29
N ARG A 71 -7.75 5.03 -8.56
CA ARG A 71 -9.10 4.58 -8.93
C ARG A 71 -10.23 5.32 -8.22
N LYS A 72 -9.91 6.20 -7.27
CA LYS A 72 -10.87 6.98 -6.46
C LYS A 72 -11.87 6.06 -5.72
N VAL A 73 -11.36 4.99 -5.15
CA VAL A 73 -12.12 3.99 -4.40
C VAL A 73 -11.77 4.04 -2.90
N ASN A 74 -12.67 3.52 -2.07
CA ASN A 74 -12.45 3.41 -0.63
C ASN A 74 -11.43 2.31 -0.27
N PHE A 75 -11.12 2.19 1.02
CA PHE A 75 -10.12 1.25 1.52
C PHE A 75 -10.46 -0.22 1.22
N ASP A 76 -11.71 -0.64 1.46
CA ASP A 76 -12.12 -2.03 1.24
C ASP A 76 -12.02 -2.43 -0.22
N GLU A 77 -12.49 -1.57 -1.12
CA GLU A 77 -12.43 -1.82 -2.55
C GLU A 77 -10.98 -1.83 -3.05
N ALA A 78 -10.14 -0.92 -2.56
CA ALA A 78 -8.71 -0.93 -2.89
C ALA A 78 -8.01 -2.20 -2.39
N ARG A 79 -8.34 -2.67 -1.18
CA ARG A 79 -7.82 -3.92 -0.60
C ARG A 79 -8.28 -5.15 -1.39
N ARG A 80 -9.54 -5.19 -1.84
CA ARG A 80 -10.06 -6.24 -2.72
C ARG A 80 -9.27 -6.29 -4.04
N ILE A 81 -9.13 -5.15 -4.71
CA ILE A 81 -8.37 -5.03 -5.96
C ILE A 81 -6.91 -5.44 -5.77
N TYR A 82 -6.24 -4.99 -4.69
CA TYR A 82 -4.86 -5.36 -4.39
C TYR A 82 -4.72 -6.89 -4.22
N THR A 83 -5.67 -7.51 -3.53
CA THR A 83 -5.68 -8.95 -3.24
C THR A 83 -5.90 -9.75 -4.52
N GLU A 84 -6.86 -9.36 -5.36
CA GLU A 84 -7.10 -9.98 -6.67
C GLU A 84 -5.89 -9.86 -7.61
N GLN A 85 -5.21 -8.71 -7.63
CA GLN A 85 -3.96 -8.54 -8.39
C GLN A 85 -2.85 -9.43 -7.85
N ARG A 86 -2.79 -9.67 -6.55
CA ARG A 86 -1.84 -10.60 -5.95
C ARG A 86 -2.19 -12.05 -6.29
N PHE A 87 -3.46 -12.43 -6.27
CA PHE A 87 -3.91 -13.75 -6.68
C PHE A 87 -3.58 -14.03 -8.14
N ALA A 88 -3.90 -13.11 -9.04
CA ALA A 88 -3.60 -13.25 -10.46
C ALA A 88 -2.10 -13.47 -10.71
N ARG A 89 -1.22 -12.74 -10.01
CA ARG A 89 0.25 -12.91 -10.09
C ARG A 89 0.75 -14.26 -9.60
N ASN A 90 -0.03 -14.95 -8.77
CA ASN A 90 0.33 -16.24 -8.17
C ASN A 90 -0.49 -17.41 -8.74
N ASN A 91 -1.11 -17.26 -9.92
CA ASN A 91 -1.98 -18.27 -10.54
C ASN A 91 -3.16 -18.69 -9.65
N ILE A 92 -3.73 -17.74 -8.90
CA ILE A 92 -4.93 -17.93 -8.09
C ILE A 92 -6.08 -17.12 -8.73
N GLY A 93 -7.27 -17.71 -8.78
CA GLY A 93 -8.49 -17.06 -9.24
C GLY A 93 -8.97 -15.95 -8.30
N PRO A 94 -9.85 -15.04 -8.77
CA PRO A 94 -10.42 -13.99 -7.93
C PRO A 94 -11.29 -14.54 -6.79
N ASP A 95 -11.77 -15.79 -6.92
CA ASP A 95 -12.47 -16.58 -5.91
C ASP A 95 -11.54 -17.18 -4.85
N GLY A 96 -10.23 -16.97 -4.96
CA GLY A 96 -9.21 -17.51 -4.06
C GLY A 96 -8.79 -18.94 -4.34
N ARG A 97 -9.30 -19.58 -5.42
CA ARG A 97 -8.95 -20.96 -5.77
C ARG A 97 -7.72 -21.00 -6.68
N PRO A 98 -6.78 -21.95 -6.51
CA PRO A 98 -5.70 -22.17 -7.46
C PRO A 98 -6.23 -22.42 -8.88
N ARG A 99 -5.55 -21.88 -9.89
CA ARG A 99 -5.85 -22.15 -11.31
C ARG A 99 -5.14 -23.39 -11.86
N ASP A 100 -4.56 -24.21 -10.98
CA ASP A 100 -3.92 -25.46 -11.35
C ASP A 100 -4.98 -26.43 -11.90
N PRO A 101 -4.83 -26.98 -13.11
CA PRO A 101 -5.75 -27.97 -13.66
C PRO A 101 -5.91 -29.23 -12.80
N LYS A 102 -4.94 -29.51 -11.92
CA LYS A 102 -4.96 -30.65 -10.99
C LYS A 102 -5.45 -30.27 -9.59
N PHE A 103 -5.91 -29.03 -9.39
CA PHE A 103 -6.48 -28.62 -8.13
C PHE A 103 -7.77 -29.38 -7.84
N VAL A 104 -7.82 -30.06 -6.68
CA VAL A 104 -8.99 -30.77 -6.17
C VAL A 104 -9.46 -30.07 -4.91
N SER A 105 -10.74 -29.72 -4.83
CA SER A 105 -11.37 -29.14 -3.64
C SER A 105 -12.60 -29.94 -3.23
N PHE A 106 -12.86 -30.00 -1.94
CA PHE A 106 -14.06 -30.60 -1.36
C PHE A 106 -14.94 -29.45 -0.83
N SER A 107 -16.23 -29.43 -1.18
CA SER A 107 -17.21 -28.40 -0.78
C SER A 107 -18.46 -29.06 -0.25
#